data_AF-A0A2S9FU05-F1
#
_entry.id   AF-A0A2S9FU05-F1
#
_cell.length_a   1.000
_cell.length_b   1.000
_cell.length_c   1.000
_cell.angle_alpha   90.00
_cell.angle_beta   90.00
_cell.angle_gamma   90.00
#
_symmetry.space_group_name_H-M   'P 1'
#
loop_
_entity.id
_entity.type
_entity.pdbx_description
1 polymer ?
#
loop_
_entity_poly.entity_id
_entity_poly.type
_entity_poly.pdbx_seq_one_letter_code
_entity_poly.pdbx_strand_id
1 'polypeptide(L)'
;VDKHRATGLCVVPVMFDRIMDLPEEVLDKYSGRSLRFASASGRIRDPDVVIKFMDRFGDVIYNNYNATEAGMIATATPRDLRAAPDTA
;
A
#
# COMPACT_ATOMS: atom_id res chain seq x y z
N VAL A 1 6.30 1.44 -11.43
CA VAL A 1 5.40 2.60 -11.51
C VAL A 1 5.94 3.63 -12.49
N ASP A 2 7.05 4.31 -12.19
CA ASP A 2 7.58 5.47 -12.92
C ASP A 2 7.78 5.24 -14.43
N LYS A 3 8.48 4.15 -14.82
CA LYS A 3 8.73 3.81 -16.23
C LYS A 3 7.46 3.79 -17.10
N HIS A 4 6.37 3.30 -16.53
CA HIS A 4 5.09 3.12 -17.25
C HIS A 4 4.05 4.19 -16.87
N ARG A 5 4.41 5.14 -16.01
CA ARG A 5 3.48 6.12 -15.40
C ARG A 5 2.23 5.43 -14.84
N ALA A 6 2.41 4.26 -14.23
CA ALA A 6 1.30 3.47 -13.70
C ALA A 6 0.56 4.27 -12.61
N THR A 7 -0.76 4.21 -12.63
CA THR A 7 -1.62 4.90 -11.66
C THR A 7 -2.10 4.00 -10.52
N GLY A 8 -1.99 2.69 -10.70
CA GLY A 8 -2.38 1.68 -9.73
C GLY A 8 -1.27 0.69 -9.45
N LEU A 9 -1.17 0.24 -8.20
CA LEU A 9 -0.34 -0.86 -7.76
C LEU A 9 -1.23 -1.86 -7.02
N CYS A 10 -1.31 -3.11 -7.47
CA CYS A 10 -2.05 -4.16 -6.76
C CYS A 10 -1.05 -5.20 -6.28
N VAL A 11 -0.96 -5.40 -4.97
CA VAL A 11 0.07 -6.23 -4.33
C VAL A 11 -0.50 -6.99 -3.14
N VAL A 12 0.22 -8.01 -2.68
CA VAL A 12 -0.07 -8.65 -1.39
C VAL A 12 0.62 -7.87 -0.25
N PRO A 13 0.10 -7.89 0.99
CA PRO A 13 0.64 -7.09 2.10
C PRO A 13 2.15 -7.20 2.32
N VAL A 14 2.71 -8.43 2.25
CA VAL A 14 4.16 -8.66 2.44
C VAL A 14 5.04 -7.96 1.41
N MET A 15 4.48 -7.51 0.28
CA MET A 15 5.25 -6.71 -0.69
C MET A 15 5.48 -5.28 -0.20
N PHE A 16 4.61 -4.72 0.66
CA PHE A 16 4.91 -3.42 1.29
C PHE A 16 6.12 -3.52 2.20
N ASP A 17 6.19 -4.58 3.03
CA ASP A 17 7.35 -4.86 3.89
C ASP A 17 8.62 -4.90 3.03
N ARG A 18 8.63 -5.74 2.00
CA ARG A 18 9.79 -5.92 1.11
C ARG A 18 10.19 -4.65 0.36
N ILE A 19 9.24 -3.80 -0.01
CA ILE A 19 9.54 -2.52 -0.65
C ILE A 19 10.19 -1.59 0.37
N MET A 20 9.60 -1.45 1.55
CA MET A 20 10.10 -0.54 2.59
C MET A 20 11.39 -1.02 3.27
N ASP A 21 11.74 -2.30 3.15
CA ASP A 21 13.02 -2.87 3.57
C ASP A 21 14.18 -2.62 2.59
N LEU A 22 13.89 -2.06 1.40
CA LEU A 22 14.95 -1.72 0.44
C LEU A 22 15.84 -0.59 1.00
N PRO A 23 17.15 -0.58 0.68
CA PRO A 23 18.02 0.55 0.99
C PRO A 23 17.46 1.88 0.46
N GLU A 24 17.65 2.97 1.22
CA GLU A 24 17.13 4.29 0.88
C GLU A 24 17.58 4.74 -0.53
N GLU A 25 18.83 4.49 -0.89
CA GLU A 25 19.40 4.74 -2.23
C GLU A 25 18.68 4.01 -3.38
N VAL A 26 18.02 2.88 -3.10
CA VAL A 26 17.20 2.15 -4.08
C VAL A 26 15.83 2.79 -4.15
N LEU A 27 15.23 3.06 -2.99
CA LEU A 27 13.93 3.70 -2.89
C LEU A 27 13.91 5.09 -3.53
N ASP A 28 14.99 5.87 -3.41
CA ASP A 28 15.13 7.24 -3.93
C ASP A 28 15.15 7.30 -5.45
N LYS A 29 15.40 6.18 -6.12
CA LYS A 29 15.32 6.07 -7.59
C LYS A 29 13.87 6.08 -8.10
N TYR A 30 12.88 5.92 -7.22
CA TYR A 30 11.47 5.82 -7.58
C TYR A 30 10.68 6.95 -6.93
N SER A 31 10.13 7.83 -7.78
CA SER A 31 9.30 8.94 -7.33
C SER A 31 7.89 8.51 -6.94
N GLY A 32 7.33 7.49 -7.61
CA GLY A 32 5.96 7.03 -7.38
C GLY A 32 4.87 8.05 -7.73
N ARG A 33 5.20 9.23 -8.29
CA ARG A 33 4.28 10.38 -8.43
C ARG A 33 3.06 10.14 -9.31
N SER A 34 3.09 9.13 -10.19
CA SER A 34 1.92 8.77 -11.01
C SER A 34 0.91 7.91 -10.24
N LEU A 35 1.31 7.32 -9.12
CA LEU A 35 0.48 6.43 -8.33
C LEU A 35 -0.67 7.19 -7.69
N ARG A 36 -1.88 6.68 -7.86
CA ARG A 36 -3.13 7.22 -7.29
C ARG A 36 -3.75 6.27 -6.28
N PHE A 37 -3.45 4.98 -6.39
CA PHE A 37 -3.82 3.99 -5.40
C PHE A 37 -2.82 2.82 -5.38
N ALA A 38 -2.65 2.24 -4.20
CA ALA A 38 -1.99 0.98 -3.95
C ALA A 38 -2.99 0.08 -3.20
N SER A 39 -3.46 -0.97 -3.86
CA SER A 39 -4.42 -1.91 -3.31
C SER A 39 -3.71 -3.13 -2.76
N ALA A 40 -4.05 -3.52 -1.53
CA ALA A 40 -3.68 -4.81 -0.96
C ALA A 40 -4.88 -5.53 -0.38
N SER A 41 -4.74 -6.85 -0.21
CA SER A 41 -5.72 -7.67 0.48
C SER A 41 -5.05 -8.72 1.33
N GLY A 42 -5.48 -8.83 2.59
CA GLY A 42 -4.97 -9.78 3.57
C GLY A 42 -4.33 -9.10 4.77
N ARG A 43 -3.70 -9.90 5.64
CA ARG A 43 -3.18 -9.43 6.92
C ARG A 43 -1.86 -8.65 6.74
N ILE A 44 -1.87 -7.39 7.13
CA ILE A 44 -0.68 -6.58 7.32
C ILE A 44 0.00 -7.05 8.61
N ARG A 45 1.30 -7.35 8.55
CA ARG A 45 2.04 -7.91 9.68
C ARG A 45 2.58 -6.84 10.61
N ASP A 46 3.13 -5.79 10.01
CA ASP A 46 3.62 -4.60 10.70
C ASP A 46 2.80 -3.38 10.22
N PRO A 47 1.88 -2.84 11.03
CA PRO A 47 1.09 -1.67 10.66
C PRO A 47 1.95 -0.43 10.34
N ASP A 48 3.17 -0.34 10.89
CA ASP A 48 4.07 0.79 10.64
C ASP A 48 4.53 0.84 9.17
N VAL A 49 4.55 -0.30 8.48
CA VAL A 49 4.92 -0.35 7.05
C VAL A 49 3.97 0.48 6.19
N VAL A 50 2.70 0.51 6.56
CA VAL A 50 1.65 1.23 5.84
C VAL A 50 1.90 2.72 5.98
N ILE A 51 2.21 3.16 7.20
CA ILE A 51 2.53 4.55 7.51
C ILE A 51 3.80 4.97 6.76
N LYS A 52 4.88 4.20 6.86
CA LYS A 52 6.14 4.51 6.16
C LYS A 52 5.97 4.57 4.64
N PHE A 53 5.17 3.66 4.07
CA PHE A 53 4.87 3.69 2.65
C PHE A 53 4.07 4.94 2.28
N MET A 54 3.04 5.31 3.05
CA MET A 54 2.24 6.50 2.78
C MET A 54 3.03 7.80 2.99
N ASP A 55 3.93 7.86 3.96
CA ASP A 55 4.83 9.00 4.16
C ASP A 55 5.75 9.22 2.97
N ARG A 56 6.15 8.12 2.31
CA ARG A 56 7.07 8.18 1.18
C ARG A 56 6.40 8.40 -0.17
N PHE A 57 5.30 7.69 -0.44
CA PHE A 57 4.66 7.67 -1.77
C PHE A 57 3.29 8.37 -1.78
N GLY A 58 2.86 8.91 -0.64
CA GLY A 58 1.58 9.60 -0.47
C GLY A 58 0.49 8.69 0.10
N ASP A 59 -0.62 9.31 0.50
CA ASP A 59 -1.81 8.63 1.04
C ASP A 59 -2.56 7.89 -0.06
N VAL A 60 -2.02 6.73 -0.47
CA VAL A 60 -2.53 5.96 -1.61
C VAL A 60 -2.90 4.53 -1.25
N ILE A 61 -2.68 4.06 -0.01
CA ILE A 61 -2.98 2.67 0.35
C ILE A 61 -4.49 2.49 0.58
N TYR A 62 -5.04 1.46 -0.06
CA TYR A 62 -6.36 0.91 0.19
C TYR A 62 -6.20 -0.55 0.58
N ASN A 63 -6.54 -0.89 1.82
CA ASN A 63 -6.46 -2.26 2.30
C ASN A 63 -7.85 -2.89 2.25
N ASN A 64 -7.98 -4.01 1.54
CA ASN A 64 -9.27 -4.62 1.23
C ASN A 64 -9.38 -5.98 1.93
N TYR A 65 -10.48 -6.18 2.63
CA TYR A 65 -10.91 -7.50 3.03
C TYR A 65 -11.79 -8.11 1.93
N ASN A 66 -11.31 -9.22 1.35
CA ASN A 66 -11.98 -9.92 0.26
C ASN A 66 -12.18 -11.39 0.62
N ALA A 67 -13.23 -12.01 0.09
CA ALA A 67 -13.42 -13.45 0.09
C ALA A 67 -13.75 -13.92 -1.33
N THR A 68 -13.32 -15.12 -1.71
CA THR A 68 -13.57 -15.66 -3.05
C THR A 68 -15.07 -15.70 -3.38
N GLU A 69 -15.89 -15.97 -2.38
CA GLU A 69 -17.35 -16.12 -2.46
C GLU A 69 -18.11 -14.79 -2.48
N ALA A 70 -17.51 -13.73 -1.95
CA ALA A 70 -18.19 -12.44 -1.73
C ALA A 70 -17.54 -11.28 -2.51
N GLY A 71 -16.40 -11.50 -3.15
CA GLY A 71 -15.61 -10.43 -3.76
C GLY A 71 -15.06 -9.50 -2.68
N MET A 72 -15.38 -8.20 -2.80
CA MET A 72 -14.93 -7.17 -1.86
C MET A 72 -15.93 -6.98 -0.74
N ILE A 73 -15.50 -7.21 0.49
CA ILE A 73 -16.34 -7.13 1.69
C ILE A 73 -16.16 -5.77 2.37
N ALA A 74 -14.92 -5.34 2.58
CA ALA A 74 -14.60 -4.07 3.21
C ALA A 74 -13.32 -3.47 2.65
N THR A 75 -13.21 -2.14 2.72
CA THR A 75 -12.03 -1.38 2.31
C THR A 75 -11.70 -0.34 3.35
N ALA A 76 -10.48 -0.40 3.90
CA ALA A 76 -9.88 0.70 4.64
C ALA A 76 -9.23 1.69 3.66
N THR A 77 -9.63 2.96 3.76
CA THR A 77 -9.07 4.05 2.96
C THR A 77 -7.76 4.56 3.56
N PRO A 78 -6.98 5.40 2.84
CA PRO A 78 -5.77 6.01 3.41
C PRO A 78 -6.06 6.76 4.71
N ARG A 79 -7.20 7.43 4.82
CA ARG A 79 -7.60 8.13 6.05
C ARG A 79 -7.86 7.18 7.20
N ASP A 80 -8.49 6.04 6.93
CA ASP A 80 -8.76 5.03 7.96
C ASP A 80 -7.45 4.41 8.44
N LEU A 81 -6.53 4.14 7.52
CA LEU A 81 -5.19 3.61 7.83
C LEU A 81 -4.29 4.62 8.55
N ARG A 82 -4.49 5.94 8.33
CA ARG A 82 -3.83 6.97 9.15
C ARG A 82 -4.34 6.99 10.60
N ALA A 83 -5.62 6.65 10.81
CA ALA A 83 -6.23 6.63 12.14
C ALA A 83 -6.01 5.29 12.87
N ALA A 84 -6.04 4.18 12.14
CA ALA A 84 -5.88 2.82 12.63
C ALA A 84 -5.11 2.00 11.58
N PRO A 85 -3.76 1.96 11.64
CA PRO A 85 -2.92 1.37 10.58
C PRO A 85 -3.08 -0.14 10.42
N ASP A 86 -3.66 -0.80 11.41
CA ASP A 86 -3.98 -2.23 11.43
C ASP A 86 -5.39 -2.54 10.93
N THR A 87 -6.19 -1.53 10.54
CA THR A 87 -7.57 -1.73 10.10
C THR A 87 -7.64 -2.20 8.64
N ALA A 88 -8.42 -3.25 8.42
CA ALA A 88 -9.13 -3.65 7.20
C ALA A 88 -9.89 -4.95 7.45
#